data_AF-K0Q036-F1
#
_entry.id   AF-K0Q036-F1
#
_cell.length_a   1.000
_cell.length_b   1.000
_cell.length_c   1.000
_cell.angle_alpha   90.00
_cell.angle_beta   90.00
_cell.angle_gamma   90.00
#
_symmetry.space_group_name_H-M   'P 1'
#
loop_
_entity.id
_entity.type
_entity.pdbx_description
1 polymer ?
#
loop_
_entity_poly.entity_id
_entity_poly.type
_entity_poly.pdbx_seq_one_letter_code
_entity_poly.pdbx_strand_id
1 'polypeptide(L)' 'MSTLVETELQMVERHVRRGEVIIAQQRLLVARLTESGRSTADEANLLNVFQDIQVQHLLHLARLKK' A
#
# COMPACT_ATOMS: atom_id res chain seq x y z
N MET A 1 15.56 29.32 -0.38
CA MET A 1 14.80 28.12 0.00
C MET A 1 15.22 27.00 -0.94
N SER A 2 16.06 26.06 -0.48
CA SER A 2 16.42 24.90 -1.30
C SER A 2 15.29 23.88 -1.21
N THR A 3 14.57 23.66 -2.30
CA THR A 3 13.71 22.49 -2.44
C THR A 3 14.64 21.28 -2.55
N LEU A 4 14.89 20.61 -1.43
CA LEU A 4 15.68 19.38 -1.43
C LEU A 4 14.91 18.33 -2.23
N VAL A 5 15.41 18.01 -3.41
CA VAL A 5 14.90 16.95 -4.28
C VAL A 5 15.01 15.63 -3.51
N GLU A 6 13.92 14.85 -3.48
CA GLU A 6 13.94 13.52 -2.86
C GLU A 6 14.99 12.64 -3.53
N THR A 7 15.78 11.92 -2.74
CA THR A 7 16.62 10.85 -3.26
C THR A 7 15.76 9.67 -3.73
N GLU A 8 16.31 8.79 -4.56
CA GLU A 8 15.61 7.56 -4.97
C GLU A 8 15.17 6.72 -3.77
N LEU A 9 16.02 6.61 -2.74
CA LEU A 9 15.66 5.92 -1.50
C LEU A 9 14.47 6.58 -0.79
N GLN A 10 14.46 7.91 -0.69
CA GLN A 10 13.35 8.65 -0.08
C GLN A 10 12.05 8.49 -0.88
N MET A 11 12.13 8.45 -2.21
CA MET A 11 10.98 8.15 -3.07
C MET A 11 10.42 6.75 -2.81
N VAL A 12 11.28 5.73 -2.71
CA VAL A 12 10.85 4.35 -2.42
C VAL A 12 10.23 4.25 -1.02
N GLU A 13 10.83 4.88 -0.01
CA GLU A 13 10.24 4.92 1.33
C GLU A 13 8.86 5.57 1.36
N ARG A 14 8.70 6.69 0.66
CA ARG A 14 7.41 7.36 0.54
C ARG A 14 6.40 6.49 -0.22
N HIS A 15 6.84 5.78 -1.26
CA HIS A 15 5.99 4.85 -2.00
C HIS A 15 5.48 3.72 -1.10
N VAL A 16 6.36 3.09 -0.32
CA VAL A 16 5.99 2.04 0.65
C VAL A 16 4.96 2.58 1.65
N ARG A 17 5.19 3.75 2.26
CA ARG A 17 4.21 4.37 3.19
C ARG A 17 2.87 4.66 2.53
N ARG A 18 2.88 5.12 1.27
CA ARG A 18 1.64 5.36 0.52
C ARG A 18 0.86 4.07 0.28
N GLY A 19 1.55 2.97 0.02
CA GLY A 19 0.93 1.64 -0.12
C GLY A 19 0.19 1.20 1.14
N GLU A 20 0.76 1.44 2.33
CA GLU A 20 0.10 1.12 3.61
C GLU A 20 -1.22 1.89 3.78
N VAL A 21 -1.24 3.18 3.43
CA VAL A 21 -2.45 4.00 3.48
C VAL A 21 -3.52 3.48 2.52
N ILE A 22 -3.14 3.11 1.29
CA ILE A 22 -4.07 2.56 0.29
C ILE A 22 -4.65 1.22 0.77
N ILE A 23 -3.83 0.33 1.33
CA ILE A 23 -4.30 -0.94 1.90
C ILE A 23 -5.28 -0.70 3.05
N ALA A 24 -5.00 0.26 3.94
CA ALA A 24 -5.90 0.59 5.03
C ALA A 24 -7.26 1.11 4.51
N GLN A 25 -7.25 1.97 3.49
CA GLN A 25 -8.46 2.46 2.84
C GLN A 25 -9.25 1.33 2.16
N GLN A 26 -8.57 0.41 1.46
CA GLN A 26 -9.21 -0.72 0.80
C GLN A 26 -9.84 -1.69 1.82
N ARG A 27 -9.19 -1.93 2.97
CA ARG A 27 -9.77 -2.70 4.09
C ARG A 27 -11.06 -2.08 4.59
N LEU A 28 -11.08 -0.75 4.76
CA LEU A 28 -12.29 -0.03 5.17
C LEU A 28 -13.41 -0.11 4.12
N LEU A 29 -13.06 -0.11 2.82
CA LEU A 29 -14.04 -0.31 1.75
C LEU A 29 -14.68 -1.71 1.82
N VAL A 30 -13.85 -2.74 1.89
CA VAL A 30 -14.31 -4.13 2.02
C VAL A 30 -15.23 -4.30 3.24
N ALA A 31 -14.84 -3.73 4.39
CA ALA A 31 -15.65 -3.78 5.61
C ALA A 31 -17.03 -3.15 5.41
N ARG A 32 -17.09 -1.91 4.86
CA ARG A 32 -18.36 -1.23 4.60
C ARG A 32 -19.26 -1.96 3.62
N LEU A 33 -18.68 -2.52 2.55
CA LEU A 33 -19.45 -3.29 1.57
C LEU A 33 -20.04 -4.55 2.21
N THR A 34 -19.23 -5.26 3.02
CA THR A 34 -19.66 -6.42 3.79
C THR A 34 -20.82 -6.09 4.72
N GLU A 35 -20.71 -5.00 5.48
CA GLU A 35 -21.77 -4.52 6.39
C GLU A 35 -23.07 -4.18 5.65
N SER A 36 -22.96 -3.68 4.42
CA SER A 36 -24.12 -3.37 3.57
C SER A 36 -24.70 -4.58 2.81
N GLY A 37 -24.18 -5.79 3.06
CA GLY A 37 -24.62 -7.03 2.40
C GLY A 37 -24.27 -7.10 0.91
N ARG A 38 -23.34 -6.28 0.44
CA ARG A 38 -22.86 -6.30 -0.95
C ARG A 38 -21.78 -7.36 -1.12
N SER A 39 -21.69 -7.90 -2.33
CA SER A 39 -20.54 -8.74 -2.69
C SER A 39 -19.25 -7.93 -2.56
N THR A 40 -18.22 -8.55 -2.00
CA THR A 40 -16.89 -7.95 -1.83
C THR A 40 -15.79 -8.77 -2.50
N ALA A 41 -16.16 -9.70 -3.40
CA ALA A 41 -15.22 -10.66 -3.97
C ALA A 41 -14.08 -9.95 -4.72
N ASP A 42 -14.42 -8.97 -5.56
CA ASP A 42 -13.44 -8.23 -6.35
C ASP A 42 -12.59 -7.30 -5.47
N GLU A 43 -13.21 -6.61 -4.50
CA GLU A 43 -12.50 -5.71 -3.59
C GLU A 43 -11.56 -6.46 -2.65
N ALA A 44 -11.95 -7.66 -2.21
CA ALA A 44 -11.10 -8.54 -1.40
C ALA A 44 -9.96 -9.12 -2.23
N ASN A 45 -10.20 -9.51 -3.49
CA ASN A 45 -9.14 -9.96 -4.38
C ASN A 45 -8.12 -8.84 -4.65
N LEU A 46 -8.60 -7.62 -4.92
CA LEU A 46 -7.74 -6.45 -5.11
C LEU A 46 -6.94 -6.12 -3.83
N LEU A 47 -7.56 -6.24 -2.66
CA LEU A 47 -6.89 -6.06 -1.38
C LEU A 47 -5.74 -7.06 -1.20
N ASN A 48 -5.96 -8.34 -1.53
CA ASN A 48 -4.92 -9.36 -1.47
C ASN A 48 -3.74 -9.02 -2.40
N VAL A 49 -4.01 -8.61 -3.64
CA VAL A 49 -2.98 -8.18 -4.59
C VAL A 49 -2.17 -7.01 -4.04
N PHE A 50 -2.81 -5.99 -3.46
CA PHE A 50 -2.10 -4.87 -2.85
C PHE A 50 -1.22 -5.30 -1.68
N GLN A 51 -1.71 -6.22 -0.84
CA GLN A 51 -0.93 -6.74 0.29
C GLN A 51 0.31 -7.52 -0.18
N ASP A 52 0.18 -8.36 -1.20
CA ASP A 52 1.30 -9.12 -1.76
C ASP A 52 2.37 -8.19 -2.35
N ILE A 53 1.95 -7.20 -3.14
CA ILE A 53 2.85 -6.18 -3.70
C ILE A 53 3.53 -5.40 -2.59
N GLN A 54 2.81 -5.01 -1.53
CA GLN A 54 3.38 -4.27 -0.40
C GLN A 54 4.47 -5.08 0.33
N VAL A 55 4.28 -6.39 0.48
CA VAL A 55 5.31 -7.27 1.04
C VAL A 55 6.57 -7.25 0.16
N GLN A 56 6.41 -7.35 -1.16
CA GLN A 56 7.55 -7.27 -2.08
C GLN A 56 8.27 -5.93 -2.00
N HIS A 57 7.54 -4.82 -1.90
CA HIS A 57 8.13 -3.49 -1.74
C HIS A 57 8.86 -3.32 -0.41
N LEU A 58 8.32 -3.83 0.70
CA LEU A 58 8.99 -3.83 2.00
C LEU A 58 10.29 -4.61 1.97
N LEU A 59 10.28 -5.80 1.35
CA LEU A 59 11.49 -6.62 1.17
C LEU A 59 12.53 -5.91 0.30
N HIS A 60 12.10 -5.24 -0.76
CA HIS A 60 13.00 -4.47 -1.62
C HIS A 60 13.62 -3.29 -0.86
N LEU A 61 12.81 -2.50 -0.14
CA LEU A 61 13.29 -1.40 0.68
C LEU A 61 14.29 -1.87 1.75
N ALA A 62 14.01 -3.00 2.40
CA ALA A 62 14.93 -3.58 3.38
C ALA A 62 16.28 -3.97 2.77
N ARG A 63 16.33 -4.36 1.48
CA ARG A 63 17.58 -4.63 0.77
C ARG A 63 18.35 -3.34 0.44
N LEU A 64 17.66 -2.26 0.06
CA LEU A 64 18.28 -0.97 -0.24
C LEU A 64 18.89 -0.27 0.98
N LYS A 65 18.42 -0.63 2.19
CA LYS A 65 18.90 -0.08 3.46
C LYS A 65 20.07 -0.85 4.09
N LYS A 66 20.49 -1.96 3.50
CA LYS A 66 21.66 -2.72 3.93
C LYS A 66 22.92 -2.16 3.27
#